data_AF-A0A536N575-F1
#
_entry.id   AF-A0A536N575-F1
#
_cell.length_a   1.000
_cell.length_b   1.000
_cell.length_c   1.000
_cell.angle_alpha   90.00
_cell.angle_beta   90.00
_cell.angle_gamma   90.00
#
_symmetry.space_group_name_H-M   'P 1'
#
loop_
_entity.id
_entity.type
_entity.pdbx_description
1 polymer ?
#
loop_
_entity_poly.entity_id
_entity_poly.type
_entity_poly.pdbx_seq_one_letter_code
_entity_poly.pdbx_strand_id
1 'polypeptide(L)'
;MFGNDPVRAPIPDVPRAAELLPAERSPRARLSDAARGHRRSAAGSRRLRPALQRSVVLLRSRRDAAGAPRPGGPGALGPGPMRAFAYERPTRLDDAIALIDGHGPDARPLAGGTDLIIRLRDGSLRPRIVVDVKGVAELDAEIREEDGFLAFGALTTMTDIVVDGRVGRDYPALAEAALFVGSVQIRNRATLVGNMCNASPAADTSPALLVYGARIVATGPSGTRRVPLDEFFVRSGVTTLARGELVQAIELPRPTGRRGSVHLRRTRRRGHDLASVTLACAVTPDGVTRLAYGSVGPRPVLVLDDTGLLADPTAPAADKVRRLEMLFAGASPSPTSMRASPQYRLAMLHVLGLRAVATAIERLASGASQ
;
A
#
# COMPACT_ATOMS: atom_id res chain seq x y z
N MET A 1 -35.37 17.17 -14.27
CA MET A 1 -34.44 17.04 -15.40
C MET A 1 -33.07 17.56 -14.95
N PHE A 2 -32.30 16.74 -14.23
CA PHE A 2 -30.94 17.06 -13.78
C PHE A 2 -30.04 15.90 -14.20
N GLY A 3 -29.54 15.97 -15.43
CA GLY A 3 -28.50 15.07 -15.92
C GLY A 3 -27.19 15.44 -15.26
N ASN A 4 -26.93 14.86 -14.08
CA ASN A 4 -25.63 14.93 -13.45
C ASN A 4 -24.92 13.62 -13.77
N ASP A 5 -24.25 13.56 -14.91
CA ASP A 5 -23.49 12.40 -15.36
C ASP A 5 -22.33 12.14 -14.36
N PRO A 6 -22.42 11.11 -13.49
CA PRO A 6 -21.44 10.86 -12.44
C PRO A 6 -20.07 10.43 -13.00
N VAL A 7 -19.99 10.16 -14.31
CA VAL A 7 -18.77 9.77 -15.03
C VAL A 7 -17.86 10.98 -15.27
N ARG A 8 -18.40 12.20 -15.37
CA ARG A 8 -17.64 13.41 -15.81
C ARG A 8 -17.00 14.27 -14.71
N ALA A 9 -17.15 13.94 -13.42
CA ALA A 9 -16.49 14.71 -12.38
C ALA A 9 -14.95 14.54 -12.48
N PRO A 10 -14.17 15.64 -12.58
CA PRO A 10 -12.73 15.57 -12.84
C PRO A 10 -12.00 14.74 -11.78
N ILE A 11 -11.03 13.95 -12.24
CA ILE A 11 -10.06 13.25 -11.40
C ILE A 11 -9.44 14.30 -10.47
N PRO A 12 -9.42 14.14 -9.14
CA PRO A 12 -8.45 14.89 -8.35
C PRO A 12 -7.08 14.40 -8.83
N ASP A 13 -6.35 15.23 -9.59
CA ASP A 13 -5.08 14.90 -10.26
C ASP A 13 -4.35 13.79 -9.52
N VAL A 14 -4.42 12.57 -10.07
CA VAL A 14 -3.48 11.52 -9.69
C VAL A 14 -2.22 11.94 -10.42
N PRO A 15 -1.22 12.50 -9.73
CA PRO A 15 -0.04 12.95 -10.42
C PRO A 15 0.59 11.71 -11.05
N ARG A 16 1.04 11.80 -12.29
CA ARG A 16 1.78 10.67 -12.90
C ARG A 16 2.96 10.34 -11.98
N ALA A 17 3.36 9.07 -11.86
CA ALA A 17 4.52 8.71 -11.04
C ALA A 17 5.74 9.60 -11.39
N ALA A 18 5.95 9.87 -12.68
CA ALA A 18 6.98 10.79 -13.19
C ALA A 18 6.83 12.27 -12.75
N GLU A 19 5.63 12.74 -12.42
CA GLU A 19 5.36 14.11 -11.92
C GLU A 19 5.57 14.25 -10.41
N LEU A 20 5.66 13.13 -9.67
CA LEU A 20 5.96 13.09 -8.23
C LEU A 20 7.40 12.70 -7.92
N LEU A 21 8.14 12.18 -8.91
CA LEU A 21 9.58 12.04 -8.80
C LEU A 21 10.20 13.45 -8.80
N PRO A 22 11.09 13.76 -7.87
CA PRO A 22 11.82 15.02 -7.93
C PRO A 22 12.70 14.97 -9.19
N ALA A 23 12.26 15.62 -10.27
CA ALA A 23 13.18 16.15 -11.27
C ALA A 23 14.28 16.90 -10.51
N GLU A 24 15.55 16.74 -10.89
CA GLU A 24 16.68 17.33 -10.18
C GLU A 24 16.42 18.80 -9.84
N ARG A 25 15.98 19.06 -8.61
CA ARG A 25 15.54 20.37 -8.14
C ARG A 25 16.17 20.62 -6.78
N SER A 26 16.62 21.86 -6.64
CA SER A 26 17.51 22.32 -5.57
C SER A 26 16.97 22.02 -4.16
N PRO A 27 17.85 21.94 -3.14
CA PRO A 27 17.53 21.50 -1.77
C PRO A 27 16.34 22.22 -1.10
N ARG A 28 15.97 23.41 -1.56
CA ARG A 28 14.86 24.20 -1.01
C ARG A 28 13.47 23.64 -1.33
N ALA A 29 13.30 22.85 -2.39
CA ALA A 29 12.00 22.27 -2.76
C ALA A 29 11.60 21.05 -1.91
N ARG A 30 12.56 20.38 -1.25
CA ARG A 30 12.31 19.16 -0.45
C ARG A 30 11.49 19.42 0.83
N LEU A 31 11.40 20.69 1.27
CA LEU A 31 10.76 21.06 2.53
C LEU A 31 9.22 21.18 2.43
N SER A 32 8.66 21.44 1.25
CA SER A 32 7.21 21.64 1.11
C SER A 32 6.40 20.34 1.19
N ASP A 33 6.97 19.22 0.75
CA ASP A 33 6.32 17.90 0.79
C ASP A 33 6.45 17.22 2.15
N ALA A 34 7.60 17.40 2.81
CA ALA A 34 7.82 16.96 4.19
C ALA A 34 6.84 17.64 5.18
N ALA A 35 6.38 18.86 4.87
CA ALA A 35 5.48 19.63 5.72
C ALA A 35 4.04 19.10 5.75
N ARG A 36 3.60 18.29 4.77
CA ARG A 36 2.23 17.71 4.73
C ARG A 36 1.98 16.65 5.82
N GLY A 37 3.05 16.12 6.44
CA GLY A 37 2.98 15.17 7.56
C GLY A 37 2.78 15.82 8.93
N HIS A 38 2.92 17.15 9.06
CA HIS A 38 2.79 17.82 10.35
C HIS A 38 1.32 18.20 10.62
N ARG A 39 0.69 17.49 11.56
CA ARG A 39 -0.53 18.01 12.21
C ARG A 39 -0.12 19.16 13.13
N ARG A 40 -0.25 20.41 12.65
CA ARG A 40 -0.42 21.55 13.54
C ARG A 40 -1.90 21.78 13.73
N SER A 41 -2.43 21.46 14.91
CA SER A 41 -3.71 22.02 15.33
C SER A 41 -3.44 23.43 15.85
N ALA A 42 -3.90 24.46 15.14
CA ALA A 42 -4.22 25.75 15.75
C ALA A 42 -4.95 26.66 14.76
N ALA A 43 -6.07 27.20 15.24
CA ALA A 43 -6.65 28.52 14.97
C ALA A 43 -6.28 29.27 13.67
N GLY A 44 -7.33 29.68 12.96
CA GLY A 44 -7.41 31.01 12.36
C GLY A 44 -6.40 31.35 11.26
N SER A 45 -6.85 31.24 10.02
CA SER A 45 -6.19 31.79 8.84
C SER A 45 -5.76 33.26 9.02
N ARG A 46 -4.46 33.53 9.05
CA ARG A 46 -3.90 34.82 8.63
C ARG A 46 -2.63 34.60 7.80
N ARG A 47 -2.64 35.25 6.62
CA ARG A 47 -1.63 35.19 5.55
C ARG A 47 -0.24 35.52 6.10
N LEU A 48 0.76 34.71 5.75
CA LEU A 48 2.18 35.07 5.92
C LEU A 48 2.87 34.98 4.56
N ARG A 49 3.28 36.15 4.05
CA ARG A 49 4.27 36.31 2.98
C ARG A 49 5.69 36.21 3.57
N PRO A 50 6.72 35.88 2.75
CA PRO A 50 8.00 35.39 3.26
C PRO A 50 9.00 36.53 3.51
N ALA A 51 9.67 36.51 4.65
CA ALA A 51 10.91 37.25 4.87
C ALA A 51 11.98 36.26 5.33
N LEU A 52 12.88 35.94 4.40
CA LEU A 52 14.17 35.31 4.68
C LEU A 52 15.04 36.35 5.39
N GLN A 53 15.40 36.14 6.65
CA GLN A 53 16.63 36.71 7.20
C GLN A 53 17.30 35.76 8.19
N ARG A 54 18.62 35.71 8.02
CA ARG A 54 19.64 34.96 8.74
C ARG A 54 19.61 35.27 10.22
N SER A 55 19.75 34.25 11.07
CA SER A 55 20.38 34.35 12.39
C SER A 55 20.80 32.96 12.84
N VAL A 56 22.10 32.70 12.78
CA VAL A 56 22.77 31.61 13.48
C VAL A 56 22.74 31.98 14.96
N VAL A 57 22.02 31.21 15.78
CA VAL A 57 22.15 31.28 17.24
C VAL A 57 22.61 29.92 17.72
N LEU A 58 23.89 29.88 18.10
CA LEU A 58 24.45 28.82 18.95
C LEU A 58 23.69 28.84 20.29
N LEU A 59 22.98 27.76 20.62
CA LEU A 59 22.59 27.50 22.00
C LEU A 59 23.39 26.30 22.53
N ARG A 60 24.34 26.65 23.40
CA ARG A 60 25.10 25.75 24.26
C ARG A 60 24.17 24.90 25.13
N SER A 61 24.59 23.67 25.34
CA SER A 61 24.03 22.75 26.33
C SER A 61 24.06 23.35 27.74
N ARG A 62 22.95 23.23 28.47
CA ARG A 62 22.96 23.16 29.93
C ARG A 62 22.20 21.92 30.38
N ARG A 63 22.91 21.12 31.18
CA ARG A 63 22.41 19.97 31.94
C ARG A 63 21.54 20.46 33.11
N ASP A 64 20.58 19.59 33.44
CA ASP A 64 19.94 19.33 34.72
C ASP A 64 19.01 20.37 35.36
N ALA A 65 17.73 19.99 35.45
CA ALA A 65 16.93 20.17 36.66
C ALA A 65 15.85 19.06 36.71
N ALA A 66 15.90 18.27 37.79
CA ALA A 66 14.94 17.23 38.12
C ALA A 66 13.51 17.78 38.27
N GLY A 67 12.54 17.12 37.62
CA GLY A 67 11.11 17.41 37.77
C GLY A 67 10.38 16.18 38.30
N ALA A 68 9.88 16.27 39.53
CA ALA A 68 9.10 15.24 40.20
C ALA A 68 7.81 14.86 39.41
N PRO A 69 7.28 13.63 39.54
CA PRO A 69 6.06 13.22 38.86
C PRO A 69 4.84 13.89 39.51
N ARG A 70 3.96 14.46 38.68
CA ARG A 70 2.65 14.98 39.10
C ARG A 70 1.71 13.81 39.45
N PRO A 71 0.91 13.90 40.52
CA PRO A 71 -0.05 12.86 40.87
C PRO A 71 -1.20 12.85 39.85
N GLY A 72 -1.53 11.67 39.34
CA GLY A 72 -2.60 11.46 38.36
C GLY A 72 -3.97 11.46 39.02
N GLY A 73 -4.91 12.25 38.47
CA GLY A 73 -6.34 12.14 38.77
C GLY A 73 -6.96 10.89 38.12
N PRO A 74 -8.12 10.42 38.61
CA PRO A 74 -8.76 9.20 38.12
C PRO A 74 -9.43 9.48 36.76
N GLY A 75 -8.93 8.85 35.69
CA GLY A 75 -9.57 8.92 34.36
C GLY A 75 -8.68 8.83 33.12
N ALA A 76 -7.38 8.54 33.24
CA ALA A 76 -6.49 8.43 32.07
C ALA A 76 -6.27 6.98 31.64
N LEU A 77 -7.11 6.45 30.74
CA LEU A 77 -6.75 5.28 29.89
C LEU A 77 -5.76 5.73 28.80
N GLY A 78 -4.55 6.13 29.21
CA GLY A 78 -3.40 6.21 28.32
C GLY A 78 -2.83 4.79 28.08
N PRO A 79 -2.23 4.50 26.92
CA PRO A 79 -1.57 3.21 26.72
C PRO A 79 -0.47 3.08 27.78
N GLY A 80 -0.56 2.02 28.60
CA GLY A 80 0.48 1.68 29.56
C GLY A 80 1.82 1.42 28.87
N PRO A 81 2.92 1.29 29.64
CA PRO A 81 4.23 1.01 29.07
C PRO A 81 4.18 -0.27 28.21
N MET A 82 4.93 -0.27 27.11
CA MET A 82 5.06 -1.43 26.23
C MET A 82 5.58 -2.62 27.05
N ARG A 83 4.97 -3.79 26.87
CA ARG A 83 5.43 -5.01 27.55
C ARG A 83 6.82 -5.40 27.05
N ALA A 84 7.64 -5.90 27.96
CA ALA A 84 8.94 -6.44 27.60
C ALA A 84 8.80 -7.68 26.68
N PHE A 85 9.69 -7.78 25.71
CA PHE A 85 9.86 -8.92 24.81
C PHE A 85 11.35 -9.11 24.54
N ALA A 86 11.75 -10.33 24.21
CA ALA A 86 13.09 -10.60 23.68
C ALA A 86 13.24 -10.01 22.28
N TYR A 87 14.44 -9.56 21.94
CA TYR A 87 14.75 -8.99 20.64
C TYR A 87 15.95 -9.70 20.05
N GLU A 88 15.74 -10.37 18.93
CA GLU A 88 16.79 -11.09 18.21
C GLU A 88 16.99 -10.48 16.82
N ARG A 89 18.24 -10.43 16.36
CA ARG A 89 18.59 -9.87 15.06
C ARG A 89 19.53 -10.83 14.30
N PRO A 90 18.98 -11.92 13.74
CA PRO A 90 19.77 -12.87 12.96
C PRO A 90 20.30 -12.23 11.67
N THR A 91 21.36 -12.83 11.13
CA THR A 91 21.98 -12.42 9.86
C THR A 91 21.78 -13.43 8.73
N ARG A 92 21.26 -14.62 9.05
CA ARG A 92 20.95 -15.69 8.10
C ARG A 92 19.48 -16.04 8.12
N LEU A 93 18.97 -16.48 6.97
CA LEU A 93 17.57 -16.85 6.84
C LEU A 93 17.20 -18.06 7.71
N ASP A 94 18.06 -19.08 7.76
CA ASP A 94 17.83 -20.29 8.56
C ASP A 94 17.65 -19.98 10.05
N ASP A 95 18.48 -19.08 10.60
CA ASP A 95 18.41 -18.66 12.01
C ASP A 95 17.10 -17.90 12.28
N ALA A 96 16.69 -17.03 11.35
CA ALA A 96 15.41 -16.33 11.45
C ALA A 96 14.23 -17.31 11.43
N ILE A 97 14.24 -18.28 10.50
CA ILE A 97 13.21 -19.33 10.41
C ILE A 97 13.18 -20.16 11.69
N ALA A 98 14.33 -20.57 12.23
CA ALA A 98 14.42 -21.34 13.47
C ALA A 98 13.83 -20.57 14.66
N LEU A 99 14.10 -19.26 14.77
CA LEU A 99 13.52 -18.41 15.81
C LEU A 99 12.01 -18.29 15.67
N ILE A 100 11.50 -18.06 14.45
CA ILE A 100 10.06 -17.94 14.18
C ILE A 100 9.34 -19.27 14.41
N ASP A 101 9.89 -20.39 13.93
CA ASP A 101 9.29 -21.70 14.10
C ASP A 101 9.32 -22.13 15.57
N GLY A 102 10.47 -22.04 16.25
CA GLY A 102 10.63 -22.46 17.64
C GLY A 102 9.68 -21.75 18.61
N HIS A 103 9.37 -20.47 18.37
CA HIS A 103 8.47 -19.68 19.19
C HIS A 103 7.03 -19.61 18.65
N GLY A 104 6.79 -20.07 17.41
CA GLY A 104 5.48 -20.13 16.78
C GLY A 104 4.67 -18.82 16.87
N PRO A 105 3.43 -18.84 17.41
CA PRO A 105 2.55 -17.67 17.45
C PRO A 105 3.08 -16.52 18.32
N ASP A 106 4.05 -16.80 19.21
CA ASP A 106 4.67 -15.82 20.11
C ASP A 106 5.83 -15.05 19.48
N ALA A 107 6.26 -15.42 18.26
CA ALA A 107 7.27 -14.68 17.51
C ALA A 107 6.67 -13.75 16.45
N ARG A 108 7.29 -12.59 16.28
CA ARG A 108 6.89 -11.62 15.25
C ARG A 108 8.09 -11.09 14.47
N PRO A 109 8.13 -11.30 13.14
CA PRO A 109 9.14 -10.68 12.29
C PRO A 109 8.99 -9.15 12.26
N LEU A 110 10.10 -8.44 12.37
CA LEU A 110 10.20 -6.98 12.28
C LEU A 110 11.02 -6.59 11.05
N ALA A 111 10.34 -6.02 10.05
CA ALA A 111 10.95 -5.34 8.92
C ALA A 111 10.79 -3.81 9.05
N GLY A 112 9.80 -3.23 8.37
CA GLY A 112 9.50 -1.80 8.42
C GLY A 112 9.00 -1.32 9.78
N GLY A 113 8.22 -2.14 10.47
CA GLY A 113 7.66 -1.86 11.81
C GLY A 113 6.44 -0.93 11.83
N THR A 114 5.94 -0.50 10.68
CA THR A 114 4.86 0.51 10.58
C THR A 114 3.52 0.05 11.12
N ASP A 115 3.25 -1.26 11.09
CA ASP A 115 2.06 -1.88 11.68
C ASP A 115 2.40 -2.57 13.01
N LEU A 116 3.51 -3.31 13.05
CA LEU A 116 3.92 -4.09 14.22
C LEU A 116 4.10 -3.20 15.47
N ILE A 117 4.87 -2.12 15.38
CA ILE A 117 5.19 -1.28 16.55
C ILE A 117 3.93 -0.63 17.13
N ILE A 118 2.95 -0.28 16.28
CA ILE A 118 1.66 0.26 16.72
C ILE A 118 0.93 -0.79 17.58
N ARG A 119 0.87 -2.03 17.09
CA ARG A 119 0.19 -3.14 17.78
C ARG A 119 0.88 -3.57 19.08
N LEU A 120 2.21 -3.43 19.15
CA LEU A 120 2.97 -3.64 20.39
C LEU A 120 2.65 -2.55 21.42
N ARG A 121 2.57 -1.29 20.97
CA ARG A 121 2.31 -0.12 21.84
C ARG A 121 0.88 -0.09 22.38
N ASP A 122 -0.12 -0.43 21.57
CA ASP A 122 -1.52 -0.49 22.01
C ASP A 122 -1.86 -1.83 22.71
N GLY A 123 -0.95 -2.78 22.69
CA GLY A 123 -1.08 -4.07 23.35
C GLY A 123 -2.05 -5.05 22.67
N SER A 124 -2.48 -4.77 21.43
CA SER A 124 -3.24 -5.70 20.59
C SER A 124 -2.40 -6.88 20.07
N LEU A 125 -1.08 -6.77 20.16
CA LEU A 125 -0.14 -7.85 19.90
C LEU A 125 0.92 -7.90 21.00
N ARG A 126 1.15 -9.09 21.56
CA ARG A 126 2.00 -9.30 22.74
C ARG A 126 2.93 -10.50 22.53
N PRO A 127 3.89 -10.41 21.58
CA PRO A 127 4.83 -11.49 21.35
C PRO A 127 5.79 -11.64 22.53
N ARG A 128 6.33 -12.85 22.71
CA ARG A 128 7.47 -13.07 23.61
C ARG A 128 8.78 -12.63 22.99
N ILE A 129 8.87 -12.69 21.66
CA ILE A 129 10.07 -12.36 20.89
C ILE A 129 9.73 -11.59 19.62
N VAL A 130 10.53 -10.57 19.34
CA VAL A 130 10.54 -9.85 18.07
C VAL A 130 11.83 -10.20 17.35
N VAL A 131 11.71 -10.68 16.12
CA VAL A 131 12.85 -11.08 15.28
C VAL A 131 13.06 -10.00 14.22
N ASP A 132 14.09 -9.18 14.39
CA ASP A 132 14.49 -8.17 13.41
C ASP A 132 15.16 -8.84 12.21
N VAL A 133 14.44 -8.86 11.10
CA VAL A 133 14.89 -9.50 9.85
C VAL A 133 15.69 -8.57 8.95
N LYS A 134 15.92 -7.30 9.34
CA LYS A 134 16.64 -6.32 8.50
C LYS A 134 18.12 -6.67 8.29
N GLY A 135 18.67 -7.57 9.10
CA GLY A 135 20.06 -8.04 9.01
C GLY A 135 20.24 -9.31 8.17
N VAL A 136 19.14 -9.96 7.78
CA VAL A 136 19.16 -11.23 7.04
C VAL A 136 19.47 -10.95 5.57
N ALA A 137 20.58 -11.50 5.06
CA ALA A 137 21.09 -11.19 3.73
C ALA A 137 20.11 -11.57 2.61
N GLU A 138 19.42 -12.69 2.76
CA GLU A 138 18.47 -13.24 1.79
C GLU A 138 17.12 -12.49 1.75
N LEU A 139 16.89 -11.60 2.72
CA LEU A 139 15.68 -10.78 2.82
C LEU A 139 15.99 -9.33 2.40
N ASP A 140 16.81 -9.14 1.37
CA ASP A 140 17.29 -7.81 0.96
C ASP A 140 16.18 -6.83 0.49
N ALA A 141 16.59 -5.61 0.14
CA ALA A 141 15.69 -4.55 -0.34
C ALA A 141 15.69 -4.38 -1.87
N GLU A 142 16.44 -5.19 -2.60
CA GLU A 142 16.69 -4.99 -4.02
C GLU A 142 15.46 -5.29 -4.88
N ILE A 143 15.38 -4.58 -6.02
CA ILE A 143 14.45 -4.88 -7.09
C ILE A 143 15.26 -5.46 -8.24
N ARG A 144 15.11 -6.77 -8.49
CA ARG A 144 15.94 -7.54 -9.41
C ARG A 144 15.13 -7.99 -10.63
N GLU A 145 15.74 -7.93 -11.80
CA GLU A 145 15.21 -8.63 -12.96
C GLU A 145 15.73 -10.06 -12.92
N GLU A 146 14.82 -11.02 -12.92
CA GLU A 146 15.10 -12.45 -12.92
C GLU A 146 14.30 -13.07 -14.07
N ASP A 147 14.70 -14.23 -14.58
CA ASP A 147 14.16 -14.81 -15.82
C ASP A 147 12.63 -14.77 -15.93
N GLY A 148 12.11 -13.76 -16.64
CA GLY A 148 10.67 -13.54 -16.84
C GLY A 148 9.92 -12.77 -15.73
N PHE A 149 10.60 -12.31 -14.68
CA PHE A 149 10.01 -11.59 -13.54
C PHE A 149 10.79 -10.34 -13.13
N LEU A 150 10.08 -9.43 -12.46
CA LEU A 150 10.68 -8.40 -11.60
C LEU A 150 10.44 -8.83 -10.15
N ALA A 151 11.51 -9.17 -9.44
CA ALA A 151 11.49 -9.60 -8.04
C ALA A 151 11.71 -8.40 -7.10
N PHE A 152 10.94 -8.33 -6.03
CA PHE A 152 11.02 -7.32 -4.98
C PHE A 152 11.39 -8.03 -3.68
N GLY A 153 12.59 -7.76 -3.16
CA GLY A 153 13.07 -8.31 -1.88
C GLY A 153 12.16 -7.95 -0.70
N ALA A 154 12.25 -8.73 0.39
CA ALA A 154 11.39 -8.59 1.56
C ALA A 154 11.49 -7.22 2.24
N LEU A 155 12.63 -6.55 2.11
CA LEU A 155 12.87 -5.23 2.68
C LEU A 155 12.67 -4.09 1.68
N THR A 156 12.26 -4.36 0.43
CA THR A 156 11.96 -3.31 -0.56
C THR A 156 10.86 -2.42 -0.01
N THR A 157 11.17 -1.14 0.14
CA THR A 157 10.25 -0.15 0.72
C THR A 157 9.29 0.40 -0.31
N MET A 158 8.18 0.99 0.15
CA MET A 158 7.27 1.70 -0.75
C MET A 158 7.98 2.84 -1.49
N THR A 159 8.99 3.46 -0.88
CA THR A 159 9.78 4.51 -1.56
C THR A 159 10.61 3.93 -2.70
N ASP A 160 11.25 2.78 -2.50
CA ASP A 160 12.05 2.11 -3.54
C ASP A 160 11.20 1.79 -4.78
N ILE A 161 9.98 1.27 -4.57
CA ILE A 161 9.00 1.00 -5.64
C ILE A 161 8.65 2.26 -6.41
N VAL A 162 8.44 3.38 -5.70
CA VAL A 162 8.04 4.65 -6.31
C VAL A 162 9.15 5.23 -7.18
N VAL A 163 10.41 5.11 -6.75
CA VAL A 163 11.55 5.69 -7.46
C VAL A 163 12.15 4.79 -8.53
N ASP A 164 11.83 3.50 -8.53
CA ASP A 164 12.31 2.57 -9.55
C ASP A 164 11.68 2.86 -10.91
N GLY A 165 12.51 3.26 -11.88
CA GLY A 165 12.06 3.61 -13.23
C GLY A 165 11.45 2.45 -14.01
N ARG A 166 11.83 1.19 -13.72
CA ARG A 166 11.23 0.00 -14.34
C ARG A 166 9.82 -0.20 -13.81
N VAL A 167 9.62 -0.01 -12.50
CA VAL A 167 8.28 -0.10 -11.89
C VAL A 167 7.35 0.98 -12.42
N GLY A 168 7.83 2.23 -12.51
CA GLY A 168 7.04 3.33 -13.07
C GLY A 168 6.64 3.12 -14.55
N ARG A 169 7.50 2.46 -15.33
CA ARG A 169 7.27 2.20 -16.76
C ARG A 169 6.38 0.98 -16.98
N ASP A 170 6.72 -0.15 -16.38
CA ASP A 170 6.14 -1.45 -16.71
C ASP A 170 4.94 -1.81 -15.80
N TYR A 171 4.90 -1.21 -14.60
CA TYR A 171 3.88 -1.47 -13.58
C TYR A 171 3.31 -0.16 -12.97
N PRO A 172 2.85 0.83 -13.77
CA PRO A 172 2.52 2.16 -13.25
C PRO A 172 1.43 2.16 -12.17
N ALA A 173 0.42 1.28 -12.27
CA ALA A 173 -0.58 1.12 -11.20
C ALA A 173 0.03 0.74 -9.83
N LEU A 174 1.13 -0.01 -9.79
CA LEU A 174 1.82 -0.34 -8.54
C LEU A 174 2.57 0.87 -7.98
N ALA A 175 3.26 1.63 -8.83
CA ALA A 175 3.92 2.87 -8.43
C ALA A 175 2.91 3.87 -7.83
N GLU A 176 1.75 4.03 -8.48
CA GLU A 176 0.64 4.86 -8.00
C GLU A 176 0.09 4.38 -6.65
N ALA A 177 -0.14 3.07 -6.51
CA ALA A 177 -0.60 2.48 -5.26
C ALA A 177 0.41 2.71 -4.12
N ALA A 178 1.71 2.50 -4.39
CA ALA A 178 2.78 2.71 -3.41
C ALA A 178 2.87 4.18 -2.96
N LEU A 179 2.66 5.14 -3.86
CA LEU A 179 2.60 6.58 -3.54
C LEU A 179 1.48 6.94 -2.54
N PHE A 180 0.37 6.19 -2.56
CA PHE A 180 -0.77 6.40 -1.67
C PHE A 180 -0.58 5.80 -0.28
N VAL A 181 0.42 4.95 -0.07
CA VAL A 181 0.70 4.34 1.23
C VAL A 181 1.28 5.39 2.18
N GLY A 182 0.54 5.67 3.25
CA GLY A 182 1.01 6.52 4.35
C GLY A 182 1.56 7.88 3.91
N SER A 183 2.38 8.48 4.78
CA SER A 183 3.20 9.64 4.44
C SER A 183 4.57 9.19 3.93
N VAL A 184 5.40 10.13 3.44
CA VAL A 184 6.79 9.83 3.00
C VAL A 184 7.57 9.11 4.10
N GLN A 185 7.41 9.52 5.36
CA GLN A 185 8.06 8.88 6.51
C GLN A 185 7.64 7.42 6.67
N ILE A 186 6.36 7.11 6.43
CA ILE A 186 5.86 5.73 6.43
C ILE A 186 6.41 4.97 5.23
N ARG A 187 6.42 5.57 4.03
CA ARG A 187 6.92 4.90 2.81
C ARG A 187 8.39 4.53 2.87
N ASN A 188 9.20 5.37 3.50
CA ASN A 188 10.63 5.11 3.73
C ASN A 188 10.88 3.93 4.69
N ARG A 189 9.84 3.37 5.32
CA ARG A 189 9.93 2.26 6.27
C ARG A 189 9.06 1.08 5.91
N ALA A 190 7.84 1.31 5.42
CA ALA A 190 6.89 0.26 5.05
C ALA A 190 7.45 -0.55 3.88
N THR A 191 7.53 -1.86 4.05
CA THR A 191 8.00 -2.78 3.01
C THR A 191 6.82 -3.37 2.24
N LEU A 192 7.01 -3.69 0.96
CA LEU A 192 5.96 -4.30 0.13
C LEU A 192 5.49 -5.63 0.71
N VAL A 193 6.45 -6.50 1.03
CA VAL A 193 6.22 -7.80 1.65
C VAL A 193 5.53 -7.65 3.01
N GLY A 194 6.01 -6.74 3.86
CA GLY A 194 5.36 -6.49 5.16
C GLY A 194 3.91 -6.04 5.01
N ASN A 195 3.59 -5.28 3.96
CA ASN A 195 2.22 -4.88 3.67
C ASN A 195 1.34 -6.06 3.23
N MET A 196 1.86 -6.98 2.43
CA MET A 196 1.15 -8.21 2.05
C MET A 196 0.97 -9.16 3.23
N CYS A 197 2.01 -9.37 4.06
CA CYS A 197 1.93 -10.20 5.26
C CYS A 197 0.95 -9.66 6.32
N ASN A 198 0.74 -8.34 6.36
CA ASN A 198 -0.29 -7.73 7.22
C ASN A 198 -1.71 -8.07 6.75
N ALA A 199 -1.90 -8.46 5.48
CA ALA A 199 -3.17 -8.89 4.90
C ALA A 199 -4.36 -7.96 5.18
N SER A 200 -4.11 -6.65 5.16
CA SER A 200 -5.17 -5.66 5.34
C SER A 200 -6.02 -5.58 4.07
N PRO A 201 -7.35 -5.72 4.15
CA PRO A 201 -8.23 -5.53 2.99
C PRO A 201 -8.14 -4.10 2.42
N ALA A 202 -7.62 -3.14 3.18
CA ALA A 202 -7.46 -1.75 2.78
C ALA A 202 -6.05 -1.41 2.25
N ALA A 203 -5.20 -2.40 2.03
CA ALA A 203 -3.89 -2.19 1.40
C ALA A 203 -4.07 -1.73 -0.06
N ASP A 204 -3.53 -0.55 -0.37
CA ASP A 204 -3.64 0.04 -1.71
C ASP A 204 -2.79 -0.75 -2.74
N THR A 205 -1.66 -1.35 -2.33
CA THR A 205 -0.80 -2.11 -3.26
C THR A 205 -1.32 -3.50 -3.60
N SER A 206 -2.21 -4.11 -2.79
CA SER A 206 -2.71 -5.46 -3.08
C SER A 206 -3.51 -5.55 -4.39
N PRO A 207 -4.49 -4.66 -4.67
CA PRO A 207 -5.14 -4.65 -5.98
C PRO A 207 -4.17 -4.47 -7.16
N ALA A 208 -3.18 -3.58 -7.02
CA ALA A 208 -2.20 -3.35 -8.09
C ALA A 208 -1.36 -4.60 -8.36
N LEU A 209 -0.90 -5.30 -7.33
CA LEU A 209 -0.16 -6.56 -7.50
C LEU A 209 -1.02 -7.67 -8.11
N LEU A 210 -2.31 -7.76 -7.75
CA LEU A 210 -3.24 -8.76 -8.29
C LEU A 210 -3.47 -8.59 -9.79
N VAL A 211 -3.67 -7.35 -10.28
CA VAL A 211 -3.86 -7.13 -11.73
C VAL A 211 -2.62 -7.51 -12.54
N TYR A 212 -1.42 -7.43 -11.95
CA TYR A 212 -0.18 -7.87 -12.59
C TYR A 212 0.11 -9.36 -12.42
N GLY A 213 -0.67 -10.11 -11.64
CA GLY A 213 -0.47 -11.54 -11.44
C GLY A 213 0.74 -11.87 -10.55
N ALA A 214 0.92 -11.08 -9.49
CA ALA A 214 2.01 -11.27 -8.53
C ALA A 214 2.02 -12.65 -7.87
N ARG A 215 3.21 -13.09 -7.47
CA ARG A 215 3.44 -14.29 -6.66
C ARG A 215 4.24 -13.95 -5.41
N ILE A 216 3.92 -14.61 -4.30
CA ILE A 216 4.70 -14.59 -3.06
C ILE A 216 5.73 -15.71 -3.10
N VAL A 217 6.99 -15.39 -2.82
CA VAL A 217 8.05 -16.38 -2.58
C VAL A 217 8.21 -16.54 -1.07
N ALA A 218 7.69 -17.64 -0.52
CA ALA A 218 7.78 -17.96 0.89
C ALA A 218 8.81 -19.07 1.13
N THR A 219 9.51 -19.02 2.25
CA THR A 219 10.49 -20.04 2.64
C THR A 219 10.39 -20.32 4.12
N GLY A 220 10.38 -21.60 4.46
CA GLY A 220 10.30 -22.08 5.82
C GLY A 220 11.06 -23.40 5.98
N PRO A 221 10.81 -24.16 7.06
CA PRO A 221 11.53 -25.39 7.34
C PRO A 221 11.43 -26.46 6.25
N SER A 222 10.35 -26.44 5.46
CA SER A 222 10.12 -27.39 4.36
C SER A 222 10.65 -26.91 3.00
N GLY A 223 11.42 -25.81 2.97
CA GLY A 223 11.98 -25.23 1.75
C GLY A 223 11.18 -24.04 1.23
N THR A 224 11.40 -23.72 -0.05
CA THR A 224 10.83 -22.55 -0.73
C THR A 224 9.62 -22.93 -1.58
N ARG A 225 8.56 -22.12 -1.53
CA ARG A 225 7.39 -22.26 -2.41
C ARG A 225 6.95 -20.91 -2.96
N ARG A 226 6.28 -20.97 -4.11
CA ARG A 226 5.68 -19.81 -4.79
C ARG A 226 4.16 -19.91 -4.71
N VAL A 227 3.50 -18.83 -4.31
CA VAL A 227 2.05 -18.77 -4.09
C VAL A 227 1.47 -17.63 -4.94
N PRO A 228 0.51 -17.88 -5.82
CA PRO A 228 -0.26 -16.80 -6.45
C PRO A 228 -0.83 -15.84 -5.40
N LEU A 229 -0.73 -14.53 -5.64
CA LEU A 229 -1.13 -13.54 -4.63
C LEU A 229 -2.63 -13.58 -4.31
N ASP A 230 -3.47 -13.98 -5.26
CA ASP A 230 -4.91 -14.18 -5.07
C ASP A 230 -5.25 -15.35 -4.15
N GLU A 231 -4.37 -16.35 -4.07
CA GLU A 231 -4.47 -17.48 -3.13
C GLU A 231 -3.83 -17.17 -1.77
N PHE A 232 -2.93 -16.18 -1.70
CA PHE A 232 -2.19 -15.87 -0.47
C PHE A 232 -3.05 -15.30 0.67
N PHE A 233 -4.14 -14.61 0.34
CA PHE A 233 -5.01 -13.97 1.33
C PHE A 233 -6.20 -14.84 1.70
N VAL A 234 -6.33 -15.16 2.99
CA VAL A 234 -7.51 -15.90 3.50
C VAL A 234 -8.60 -14.91 3.92
N ARG A 235 -8.26 -13.96 4.79
CA ARG A 235 -9.14 -12.90 5.30
C ARG A 235 -8.29 -11.79 5.94
N SER A 236 -8.95 -10.76 6.45
CA SER A 236 -8.29 -9.62 7.09
C SER A 236 -7.30 -10.08 8.17
N GLY A 237 -6.02 -9.77 7.97
CA GLY A 237 -4.93 -10.11 8.89
C GLY A 237 -4.50 -11.59 8.88
N VAL A 238 -4.97 -12.39 7.91
CA VAL A 238 -4.66 -13.83 7.82
C VAL A 238 -4.22 -14.18 6.39
N THR A 239 -3.05 -14.77 6.27
CA THR A 239 -2.46 -15.29 5.03
C THR A 239 -2.38 -16.81 5.05
N THR A 240 -1.95 -17.40 3.94
CA THR A 240 -1.66 -18.84 3.81
C THR A 240 -0.24 -19.21 4.26
N LEU A 241 0.49 -18.34 4.97
CA LEU A 241 1.81 -18.68 5.49
C LEU A 241 1.70 -19.81 6.52
N ALA A 242 2.50 -20.85 6.33
CA ALA A 242 2.66 -21.92 7.28
C ALA A 242 3.53 -21.47 8.46
N ARG A 243 3.52 -22.27 9.53
CA ARG A 243 4.39 -22.05 10.69
C ARG A 243 5.85 -22.04 10.26
N GLY A 244 6.62 -21.07 10.75
CA GLY A 244 8.04 -20.93 10.42
C GLY A 244 8.32 -20.30 9.05
N GLU A 245 7.31 -19.99 8.23
CA GLU A 245 7.56 -19.37 6.93
C GLU A 245 7.81 -17.86 7.04
N LEU A 246 8.79 -17.39 6.26
CA LEU A 246 9.05 -15.99 5.96
C LEU A 246 8.90 -15.75 4.46
N VAL A 247 8.42 -14.57 4.08
CA VAL A 247 8.36 -14.16 2.67
C VAL A 247 9.69 -13.52 2.31
N GLN A 248 10.37 -14.10 1.32
CA GLN A 248 11.64 -13.59 0.79
C GLN A 248 11.44 -12.51 -0.26
N ALA A 249 10.45 -12.69 -1.12
CA ALA A 249 10.23 -11.76 -2.22
C ALA A 249 8.77 -11.79 -2.72
N ILE A 250 8.44 -10.78 -3.52
CA ILE A 250 7.28 -10.76 -4.39
C ILE A 250 7.79 -10.75 -5.83
N GLU A 251 7.26 -11.62 -6.68
CA GLU A 251 7.62 -11.71 -8.10
C GLU A 251 6.46 -11.16 -8.95
N LEU A 252 6.74 -10.22 -9.85
CA LEU A 252 5.82 -9.77 -10.89
C LEU A 252 6.24 -10.31 -12.26
N PRO A 253 5.35 -10.98 -13.02
CA PRO A 253 5.65 -11.38 -14.39
C PRO A 253 5.99 -10.17 -15.26
N ARG A 254 7.09 -10.23 -16.01
CA ARG A 254 7.44 -9.20 -16.98
C ARG A 254 6.32 -9.07 -18.01
N PRO A 255 5.84 -7.85 -18.32
CA PRO A 255 4.84 -7.67 -19.35
C PRO A 255 5.36 -8.16 -20.70
N THR A 256 4.64 -9.10 -21.33
CA THR A 256 4.95 -9.62 -22.68
C THR A 256 4.42 -8.73 -23.80
N GLY A 257 3.68 -7.67 -23.45
CA GLY A 257 3.08 -6.75 -24.40
C GLY A 257 2.58 -5.48 -23.73
N ARG A 258 2.10 -4.54 -24.55
CA ARG A 258 1.53 -3.28 -24.07
C ARG A 258 0.31 -3.54 -23.20
N ARG A 259 0.15 -2.72 -22.16
CA ARG A 259 -1.05 -2.65 -21.35
C ARG A 259 -1.22 -1.22 -20.86
N GLY A 260 -2.46 -0.76 -20.77
CA GLY A 260 -2.77 0.44 -20.00
C GLY A 260 -3.20 0.02 -18.60
N SER A 261 -2.78 0.76 -17.57
CA SER A 261 -3.15 0.42 -16.20
C SER A 261 -3.22 1.65 -15.31
N VAL A 262 -3.99 1.55 -14.23
CA VAL A 262 -4.19 2.63 -13.26
C VAL A 262 -4.57 2.07 -11.89
N HIS A 263 -4.20 2.79 -10.84
CA HIS A 263 -4.71 2.58 -9.50
C HIS A 263 -5.53 3.78 -9.02
N LEU A 264 -6.77 3.52 -8.59
CA LEU A 264 -7.68 4.52 -8.05
C LEU A 264 -8.13 4.14 -6.64
N ARG A 265 -8.38 5.16 -5.82
CA ARG A 265 -8.90 4.96 -4.46
C ARG A 265 -9.91 6.03 -4.08
N ARG A 266 -10.78 5.69 -3.14
CA ARG A 266 -11.68 6.64 -2.49
C ARG A 266 -11.37 6.73 -1.00
N THR A 267 -11.12 7.95 -0.51
CA THR A 267 -10.83 8.26 0.89
C THR A 267 -11.81 9.32 1.43
N ARG A 268 -11.83 9.53 2.76
CA ARG A 268 -12.70 10.55 3.38
C ARG A 268 -12.13 11.96 3.28
N ARG A 269 -10.81 12.08 3.06
CA ARG A 269 -10.09 13.34 2.99
C ARG A 269 -9.03 13.32 1.91
N ARG A 270 -8.67 14.51 1.42
CA ARG A 270 -7.47 14.70 0.59
C ARG A 270 -6.22 14.51 1.46
N GLY A 271 -5.22 13.77 0.96
CA GLY A 271 -4.00 13.42 1.69
C GLY A 271 -4.02 11.99 2.25
N HIS A 272 -3.25 11.73 3.31
CA HIS A 272 -3.04 10.38 3.84
C HIS A 272 -4.28 9.84 4.57
N ASP A 273 -5.00 8.92 3.98
CA ASP A 273 -6.06 8.17 4.64
C ASP A 273 -5.97 6.73 4.14
N LEU A 274 -6.58 5.81 4.86
CA LEU A 274 -6.76 4.45 4.38
C LEU A 274 -8.04 4.44 3.50
N ALA A 275 -8.07 3.60 2.47
CA ALA A 275 -9.14 3.64 1.49
C ALA A 275 -10.48 3.18 2.10
N SER A 276 -11.57 3.76 1.61
CA SER A 276 -12.93 3.21 1.74
C SER A 276 -13.21 2.20 0.62
N VAL A 277 -12.66 2.47 -0.56
CA VAL A 277 -12.59 1.56 -1.72
C VAL A 277 -11.25 1.80 -2.41
N THR A 278 -10.56 0.73 -2.77
CA THR A 278 -9.31 0.78 -3.56
C THR A 278 -9.45 -0.16 -4.75
N LEU A 279 -9.03 0.25 -5.94
CA LEU A 279 -9.22 -0.50 -7.17
C LEU A 279 -8.06 -0.27 -8.13
N ALA A 280 -7.56 -1.33 -8.73
CA ALA A 280 -6.62 -1.28 -9.84
C ALA A 280 -7.26 -1.88 -11.09
N CYS A 281 -6.88 -1.38 -12.25
CA CYS A 281 -7.31 -1.87 -13.55
C CYS A 281 -6.09 -2.01 -14.47
N ALA A 282 -6.07 -3.06 -15.29
CA ALA A 282 -5.17 -3.21 -16.42
C ALA A 282 -5.94 -3.71 -17.65
N VAL A 283 -5.70 -3.10 -18.81
CA VAL A 283 -6.34 -3.44 -20.09
C VAL A 283 -5.25 -3.72 -21.12
N THR A 284 -5.39 -4.81 -21.86
CA THR A 284 -4.50 -5.21 -22.97
C THR A 284 -5.14 -4.94 -24.35
N PRO A 285 -4.36 -4.90 -25.44
CA PRO A 285 -4.85 -4.59 -26.79
C PRO A 285 -5.96 -5.52 -27.31
N ASP A 286 -5.99 -6.76 -26.86
CA ASP A 286 -7.02 -7.76 -27.16
C ASP A 286 -8.34 -7.54 -26.38
N GLY A 287 -8.40 -6.49 -25.56
CA GLY A 287 -9.59 -6.11 -24.78
C GLY A 287 -9.69 -6.80 -23.43
N VAL A 288 -8.75 -7.69 -23.08
CA VAL A 288 -8.76 -8.35 -21.78
C VAL A 288 -8.54 -7.32 -20.68
N THR A 289 -9.49 -7.26 -19.75
CA THR A 289 -9.54 -6.27 -18.67
C THR A 289 -9.47 -6.96 -17.32
N ARG A 290 -8.38 -6.72 -16.59
CA ARG A 290 -8.15 -7.22 -15.23
C ARG A 290 -8.48 -6.11 -14.23
N LEU A 291 -9.42 -6.37 -13.35
CA LEU A 291 -9.83 -5.45 -12.28
C LEU A 291 -9.56 -6.11 -10.94
N ALA A 292 -8.89 -5.43 -10.03
CA ALA A 292 -8.78 -5.89 -8.66
C ALA A 292 -9.24 -4.81 -7.70
N TYR A 293 -9.88 -5.19 -6.61
CA TYR A 293 -10.42 -4.25 -5.64
C TYR A 293 -10.21 -4.71 -4.20
N GLY A 294 -10.18 -3.73 -3.29
CA GLY A 294 -10.05 -3.92 -1.86
C GLY A 294 -10.97 -2.99 -1.08
N SER A 295 -11.00 -3.17 0.24
CA SER A 295 -11.90 -2.49 1.18
C SER A 295 -13.39 -2.79 0.97
N VAL A 296 -13.76 -3.76 0.16
CA VAL A 296 -15.17 -4.14 -0.07
C VAL A 296 -15.40 -5.64 0.18
N GLY A 297 -14.62 -6.21 1.08
CA GLY A 297 -14.66 -7.63 1.43
C GLY A 297 -13.60 -7.97 2.47
N PRO A 298 -13.52 -9.24 2.90
CA PRO A 298 -12.54 -9.71 3.87
C PRO A 298 -11.13 -9.81 3.31
N ARG A 299 -10.94 -9.75 1.99
CA ARG A 299 -9.66 -9.78 1.28
C ARG A 299 -9.78 -9.00 -0.04
N PRO A 300 -8.67 -8.59 -0.68
CA PRO A 300 -8.74 -8.09 -2.04
C PRO A 300 -9.16 -9.21 -3.01
N VAL A 301 -9.85 -8.82 -4.08
CA VAL A 301 -10.40 -9.75 -5.09
C VAL A 301 -9.96 -9.28 -6.47
N LEU A 302 -9.56 -10.22 -7.31
CA LEU A 302 -9.30 -10.04 -8.74
C LEU A 302 -10.47 -10.59 -9.54
N VAL A 303 -10.91 -9.84 -10.54
CA VAL A 303 -11.96 -10.23 -11.50
C VAL A 303 -11.49 -9.90 -12.91
N LEU A 304 -11.96 -10.71 -13.87
CA LEU A 304 -11.52 -10.66 -15.26
C LEU A 304 -12.72 -10.41 -16.18
N ASP A 305 -12.56 -9.47 -17.10
CA ASP A 305 -13.38 -9.41 -18.29
C ASP A 305 -12.53 -9.81 -19.51
N ASP A 306 -12.78 -11.02 -20.00
CA ASP A 306 -12.18 -11.61 -21.20
C ASP A 306 -13.04 -11.42 -22.46
N THR A 307 -14.25 -10.88 -22.31
CA THR A 307 -15.18 -10.65 -23.43
C THR A 307 -14.82 -9.44 -24.29
N GLY A 308 -13.95 -8.55 -23.78
CA GLY A 308 -13.61 -7.27 -24.41
C GLY A 308 -14.67 -6.18 -24.21
N LEU A 309 -15.83 -6.49 -23.63
CA LEU A 309 -16.95 -5.55 -23.48
C LEU A 309 -16.58 -4.28 -22.72
N LEU A 310 -15.81 -4.39 -21.63
CA LEU A 310 -15.38 -3.21 -20.87
C LEU A 310 -14.41 -2.34 -21.67
N ALA A 311 -13.52 -2.97 -22.42
CA ALA A 311 -12.50 -2.30 -23.23
C ALA A 311 -13.05 -1.68 -24.52
N ASP A 312 -14.16 -2.18 -25.06
CA ASP A 312 -14.77 -1.70 -26.31
C ASP A 312 -15.31 -0.27 -26.17
N PRO A 313 -14.76 0.74 -26.87
CA PRO A 313 -15.24 2.12 -26.78
C PRO A 313 -16.64 2.33 -27.39
N THR A 314 -17.12 1.39 -28.21
CA THR A 314 -18.44 1.46 -28.87
C THR A 314 -19.55 0.78 -28.08
N ALA A 315 -19.20 -0.05 -27.10
CA ALA A 315 -20.17 -0.75 -26.28
C ALA A 315 -21.05 0.23 -25.47
N PRO A 316 -22.38 0.01 -25.39
CA PRO A 316 -23.29 0.85 -24.62
C PRO A 316 -22.87 0.95 -23.14
N ALA A 317 -22.96 2.15 -22.57
CA ALA A 317 -22.60 2.38 -21.17
C ALA A 317 -23.39 1.48 -20.20
N ALA A 318 -24.66 1.20 -20.51
CA ALA A 318 -25.51 0.32 -19.72
C ALA A 318 -24.98 -1.14 -19.67
N ASP A 319 -24.42 -1.65 -20.77
CA ASP A 319 -23.86 -2.99 -20.81
C ASP A 319 -22.56 -3.08 -20.01
N LYS A 320 -21.72 -2.03 -20.05
CA LYS A 320 -20.52 -1.94 -19.20
C LYS A 320 -20.87 -1.90 -17.72
N VAL A 321 -21.91 -1.14 -17.36
CA VAL A 321 -22.43 -1.11 -15.97
C VAL A 321 -22.87 -2.50 -15.54
N ARG A 322 -23.71 -3.17 -16.33
CA ARG A 322 -24.18 -4.54 -16.04
C ARG A 322 -23.03 -5.53 -15.93
N ARG A 323 -21.98 -5.39 -16.76
CA ARG A 323 -20.78 -6.22 -16.67
C ARG A 323 -20.03 -6.01 -15.36
N LEU A 324 -19.82 -4.76 -14.94
CA LEU A 324 -19.20 -4.46 -13.66
C LEU A 324 -20.04 -4.96 -12.47
N GLU A 325 -21.37 -4.85 -12.53
CA GLU A 325 -22.27 -5.41 -11.52
C GLU A 325 -22.07 -6.92 -11.37
N MET A 326 -22.00 -7.66 -12.47
CA MET A 326 -21.74 -9.10 -12.45
C MET A 326 -20.35 -9.42 -11.87
N LEU A 327 -19.31 -8.70 -12.31
CA LEU A 327 -17.94 -8.91 -11.81
C LEU A 327 -17.80 -8.57 -10.33
N PHE A 328 -18.51 -7.56 -9.84
CA PHE A 328 -18.44 -7.12 -8.44
C PHE A 328 -19.47 -7.78 -7.53
N ALA A 329 -20.22 -8.78 -8.01
CA ALA A 329 -21.24 -9.49 -7.23
C ALA A 329 -20.70 -10.10 -5.93
N GLY A 330 -19.41 -10.45 -5.88
CA GLY A 330 -18.74 -10.96 -4.68
C GLY A 330 -18.34 -9.89 -3.64
N ALA A 331 -18.61 -8.60 -3.89
CA ALA A 331 -18.28 -7.53 -2.95
C ALA A 331 -19.20 -7.58 -1.71
N SER A 332 -18.60 -7.68 -0.54
CA SER A 332 -19.27 -7.80 0.76
C SER A 332 -18.66 -6.84 1.79
N PRO A 333 -18.87 -5.51 1.67
CA PRO A 333 -18.31 -4.54 2.61
C PRO A 333 -18.86 -4.74 4.03
N SER A 334 -18.00 -4.56 5.04
CA SER A 334 -18.39 -4.68 6.45
C SER A 334 -19.50 -3.68 6.83
N PRO A 335 -20.56 -4.13 7.55
CA PRO A 335 -21.66 -3.27 7.99
C PRO A 335 -21.24 -2.28 9.08
N THR A 336 -20.16 -2.56 9.81
CA THR A 336 -19.70 -1.77 10.97
C THR A 336 -18.51 -0.87 10.66
N SER A 337 -18.19 -0.68 9.38
CA SER A 337 -17.09 0.17 8.96
C SER A 337 -17.30 1.63 9.40
N MET A 338 -16.36 2.15 10.20
CA MET A 338 -16.32 3.58 10.59
C MET A 338 -15.92 4.53 9.44
N ARG A 339 -15.57 4.00 8.25
CA ARG A 339 -15.04 4.80 7.13
C ARG A 339 -16.13 5.22 6.15
N ALA A 340 -17.05 4.30 5.88
CA ALA A 340 -18.15 4.46 4.94
C ALA A 340 -19.14 3.30 5.12
N SER A 341 -20.41 3.55 4.79
CA SER A 341 -21.45 2.53 4.78
C SER A 341 -21.24 1.51 3.65
N PRO A 342 -21.81 0.29 3.79
CA PRO A 342 -21.85 -0.70 2.71
C PRO A 342 -22.37 -0.14 1.37
N GLN A 343 -23.48 0.59 1.41
CA GLN A 343 -24.14 1.17 0.22
C GLN A 343 -23.21 2.14 -0.49
N TYR A 344 -22.53 3.01 0.26
CA TYR A 344 -21.58 3.96 -0.33
C TYR A 344 -20.39 3.24 -0.96
N ARG A 345 -19.84 2.21 -0.30
CA ARG A 345 -18.70 1.45 -0.83
C ARG A 345 -19.06 0.70 -2.11
N LEU A 346 -20.23 0.07 -2.18
CA LEU A 346 -20.71 -0.61 -3.40
C LEU A 346 -20.94 0.39 -4.54
N ALA A 347 -21.58 1.54 -4.27
CA ALA A 347 -21.76 2.58 -5.27
C ALA A 347 -20.42 3.12 -5.80
N MET A 348 -19.47 3.39 -4.89
CA MET A 348 -18.14 3.88 -5.28
C MET A 348 -17.30 2.84 -5.99
N LEU A 349 -17.47 1.55 -5.71
CA LEU A 349 -16.80 0.48 -6.43
C LEU A 349 -17.15 0.51 -7.93
N HIS A 350 -18.43 0.65 -8.26
CA HIS A 350 -18.88 0.75 -9.66
C HIS A 350 -18.34 2.01 -10.34
N VAL A 351 -18.42 3.17 -9.67
CA VAL A 351 -17.90 4.44 -10.20
C VAL A 351 -16.39 4.36 -10.44
N LEU A 352 -15.63 3.79 -9.50
CA LEU A 352 -14.19 3.60 -9.66
C LEU A 352 -13.87 2.59 -10.77
N GLY A 353 -14.66 1.52 -10.91
CA GLY A 353 -14.51 0.53 -11.97
C GLY A 353 -14.60 1.16 -13.35
N LEU A 354 -15.68 1.90 -13.64
CA LEU A 354 -15.85 2.60 -14.92
C LEU A 354 -14.71 3.58 -15.22
N ARG A 355 -14.32 4.37 -14.22
CA ARG A 355 -13.23 5.35 -14.36
C ARG A 355 -11.89 4.68 -14.60
N ALA A 356 -11.59 3.60 -13.87
CA ALA A 356 -10.34 2.90 -14.01
C ALA A 356 -10.21 2.21 -15.38
N VAL A 357 -11.31 1.63 -15.89
CA VAL A 357 -11.36 1.09 -17.26
C VAL A 357 -11.09 2.19 -18.29
N ALA A 358 -11.80 3.32 -18.22
CA ALA A 358 -11.60 4.42 -19.15
C ALA A 358 -10.15 4.94 -19.14
N THR A 359 -9.58 5.23 -17.95
CA THR A 359 -8.20 5.69 -17.83
C THR A 359 -7.18 4.64 -18.28
N ALA A 360 -7.43 3.35 -18.05
CA ALA A 360 -6.56 2.29 -18.55
C ALA A 360 -6.57 2.24 -20.08
N ILE A 361 -7.74 2.35 -20.73
CA ILE A 361 -7.86 2.42 -22.21
C ILE A 361 -7.11 3.64 -22.76
N GLU A 362 -7.31 4.82 -22.16
CA GLU A 362 -6.60 6.04 -22.56
C GLU A 362 -5.07 5.87 -22.46
N ARG A 363 -4.59 5.26 -21.37
CA ARG A 363 -3.16 5.00 -21.16
C ARG A 363 -2.62 3.99 -22.17
N LEU A 364 -3.38 2.94 -22.47
CA LEU A 364 -3.03 1.96 -23.49
C LEU A 364 -2.86 2.62 -24.86
N ALA A 365 -3.76 3.54 -25.23
CA ALA A 365 -3.68 4.30 -26.48
C ALA A 365 -2.50 5.29 -26.48
N SER A 366 -2.25 5.98 -25.37
CA SER A 366 -1.14 6.95 -25.26
C SER A 366 0.25 6.31 -25.28
N GLY A 367 0.36 5.05 -24.87
CA GLY A 367 1.58 4.24 -24.99
C GLY A 367 1.95 3.83 -26.43
N ALA A 368 1.21 4.30 -27.43
CA ALA A 368 1.58 4.21 -28.84
C ALA A 368 2.45 5.39 -29.32
N SER A 369 2.64 6.43 -28.48
CA SER A 369 3.42 7.62 -28.82
C SER A 369 4.38 8.00 -27.68
N GLN A 370 5.49 7.27 -27.54
CA GLN A 370 6.75 7.81 -27.00
C GLN A 370 7.92 7.16 -27.73
#